data_AF-A0A3B5M2R4-F1
#
_entry.id   AF-A0A3B5M2R4-F1
#
_cell.length_a   1.000
_cell.length_b   1.000
_cell.length_c   1.000
_cell.angle_alpha   90.00
_cell.angle_beta   90.00
_cell.angle_gamma   90.00
#
_symmetry.space_group_name_H-M   'P 1'
#
loop_
_entity.id
_entity.type
_entity.pdbx_description
1 polymer ?
#
loop_
_entity_poly.entity_id
_entity_poly.type
_entity_poly.pdbx_seq_one_letter_code
_entity_poly.pdbx_strand_id
1 'polypeptide(L)'
;RRFQQMDVLEGLNVLITISGKKNKLRLYYLSWLRNKILHNDPEVEKRQGWTSVGDLEGCVHYKVVRYEKIKFLVIALKNAVEVYAWAPKPYHKFMAFKSFRSLPQKPLSVDLTVEEGQRLKVIYGSLSGFHAIDVDSGTPYDLYLPTHIQGPVHPHAIIILPNKAGTEVLVCYEDEGVYIDTYGRITKDTVLQWGEMPTSVAYLQSNQVMGWGEKAIELRSANTGNLDGVFMHKKAQKLKFLCERNDKVFFASVQSGGSSQIYFMTLGQNSLFSW
;
A
#
# COMPACT_ATOMS: atom_id res chain seq x y z
N ARG A 1 -18.47 -5.98 11.86
CA ARG A 1 -17.12 -6.60 11.80
C ARG A 1 -16.10 -5.50 11.49
N ARG A 2 -14.98 -5.42 12.21
CA ARG A 2 -13.92 -4.43 11.91
C ARG A 2 -13.16 -4.84 10.64
N PHE A 3 -12.97 -3.88 9.73
CA PHE A 3 -12.09 -3.96 8.56
C PHE A 3 -10.88 -3.06 8.83
N GLN A 4 -9.68 -3.54 8.55
CA GLN A 4 -8.43 -2.78 8.76
C GLN A 4 -7.86 -2.26 7.45
N GLN A 5 -7.94 -3.08 6.40
CA GLN A 5 -7.53 -2.77 5.05
C GLN A 5 -8.51 -3.44 4.08
N MET A 6 -8.75 -2.80 2.94
CA MET A 6 -9.58 -3.35 1.87
C MET A 6 -9.15 -2.83 0.50
N ASP A 7 -9.19 -3.68 -0.52
CA ASP A 7 -8.88 -3.34 -1.91
C ASP A 7 -9.80 -4.06 -2.88
N VAL A 8 -10.28 -3.33 -3.89
CA VAL A 8 -11.15 -3.85 -4.94
C VAL A 8 -10.31 -4.22 -6.16
N LEU A 9 -10.43 -5.46 -6.62
CA LEU A 9 -9.86 -5.94 -7.88
C LEU A 9 -11.00 -6.16 -8.88
N GLU A 10 -11.44 -5.07 -9.53
CA GLU A 10 -12.59 -5.07 -10.44
C GLU A 10 -12.43 -6.11 -11.56
N GLY A 11 -11.25 -6.19 -12.19
CA GLY A 11 -10.96 -7.17 -13.25
C GLY A 11 -10.94 -8.63 -12.80
N LEU A 12 -10.96 -8.89 -11.49
CA LEU A 12 -11.13 -10.23 -10.92
C LEU A 12 -12.51 -10.44 -10.28
N ASN A 13 -13.36 -9.40 -10.22
CA ASN A 13 -14.63 -9.42 -9.51
C ASN A 13 -14.48 -9.77 -8.00
N VAL A 14 -13.41 -9.29 -7.35
CA VAL A 14 -13.15 -9.58 -5.92
C VAL A 14 -12.81 -8.33 -5.09
N LEU A 15 -13.18 -8.37 -3.82
CA LEU A 15 -12.73 -7.47 -2.75
C LEU A 15 -11.86 -8.25 -1.77
N ILE A 16 -10.64 -7.81 -1.52
CA ILE A 16 -9.73 -8.37 -0.51
C ILE A 16 -9.82 -7.52 0.74
N THR A 17 -9.79 -8.15 1.92
CA THR A 17 -9.84 -7.44 3.20
C THR A 17 -8.97 -8.10 4.27
N ILE A 18 -8.39 -7.29 5.16
CA ILE A 18 -8.00 -7.72 6.50
C ILE A 18 -9.17 -7.44 7.43
N SER A 19 -9.79 -8.48 8.01
CA SER A 19 -11.02 -8.30 8.79
C SER A 19 -11.21 -9.28 9.95
N GLY A 20 -12.05 -8.86 10.92
CA GLY A 20 -12.41 -9.63 12.11
C GLY A 20 -11.39 -9.57 13.24
N LYS A 21 -11.71 -10.21 14.38
CA LYS A 21 -10.89 -10.13 15.62
C LYS A 21 -9.48 -10.70 15.47
N LYS A 22 -9.29 -11.63 14.54
CA LYS A 22 -8.01 -12.30 14.28
C LYS A 22 -7.23 -11.74 13.09
N ASN A 23 -7.69 -10.63 12.50
CA ASN A 23 -7.10 -10.01 11.29
C ASN A 23 -6.83 -11.04 10.18
N LYS A 24 -7.86 -11.82 9.82
CA LYS A 24 -7.73 -12.81 8.72
C LYS A 24 -7.87 -12.11 7.37
N LEU A 25 -7.10 -12.56 6.39
CA LEU A 25 -7.26 -12.14 5.00
C LEU A 25 -8.44 -12.87 4.36
N ARG A 26 -9.38 -12.10 3.80
CA ARG A 26 -10.60 -12.61 3.18
C ARG A 26 -10.83 -12.02 1.82
N LEU A 27 -11.34 -12.85 0.92
CA LEU A 27 -11.74 -12.50 -0.43
C LEU A 27 -13.26 -12.62 -0.54
N TYR A 28 -13.92 -11.54 -0.92
CA TYR A 28 -15.36 -11.45 -1.18
C TYR A 28 -15.60 -11.29 -2.67
N TYR A 29 -16.58 -11.99 -3.23
CA TYR A 29 -16.98 -11.74 -4.62
C TYR A 29 -17.82 -10.47 -4.71
N LEU A 30 -17.50 -9.56 -5.65
CA LEU A 30 -18.25 -8.31 -5.78
C LEU A 30 -19.69 -8.56 -6.25
N SER A 31 -19.93 -9.60 -7.04
CA SER A 31 -21.28 -10.03 -7.41
C SER A 31 -22.13 -10.41 -6.19
N TRP A 32 -21.56 -11.12 -5.22
CA TRP A 32 -22.24 -11.43 -3.97
C TRP A 32 -22.49 -10.17 -3.14
N LEU A 33 -21.50 -9.29 -3.01
CA LEU A 33 -21.65 -8.02 -2.29
C LEU A 33 -22.72 -7.13 -2.90
N ARG A 34 -22.76 -7.02 -4.23
CA ARG A 34 -23.79 -6.29 -4.97
C ARG A 34 -25.19 -6.81 -4.63
N ASN A 35 -25.39 -8.12 -4.71
CA ASN A 35 -26.69 -8.72 -4.41
C ASN A 35 -27.09 -8.52 -2.94
N LYS A 36 -26.12 -8.60 -2.03
CA LYS A 36 -26.35 -8.35 -0.59
C LYS A 36 -26.71 -6.89 -0.28
N ILE A 37 -26.05 -5.93 -0.92
CA ILE A 37 -26.24 -4.49 -0.65
C ILE A 37 -27.52 -3.98 -1.32
N LEU A 38 -27.80 -4.43 -2.54
CA LEU A 38 -28.98 -3.99 -3.30
C LEU A 38 -30.24 -4.82 -3.00
N HIS A 39 -30.13 -5.87 -2.16
CA HIS A 39 -31.22 -6.80 -1.85
C HIS A 39 -31.86 -7.44 -3.09
N ASN A 40 -31.07 -7.71 -4.13
CA ASN A 40 -31.55 -8.25 -5.41
C ASN A 40 -31.86 -9.75 -5.38
N ASP A 41 -31.37 -10.48 -4.37
CA ASP A 41 -31.52 -11.93 -4.26
C ASP A 41 -31.75 -12.30 -2.78
N PRO A 42 -32.96 -12.73 -2.38
CA PRO A 42 -33.28 -13.11 -1.00
C PRO A 42 -32.45 -14.29 -0.46
N GLU A 43 -31.92 -15.14 -1.35
CA GLU A 43 -31.13 -16.31 -0.97
C GLU A 43 -29.65 -15.96 -0.74
N VAL A 44 -29.21 -14.74 -1.10
CA VAL A 44 -27.81 -14.30 -0.98
C VAL A 44 -27.29 -14.35 0.46
N GLU A 45 -28.18 -14.09 1.43
CA GLU A 45 -27.84 -14.06 2.86
C GLU A 45 -27.56 -15.45 3.43
N LYS A 46 -28.14 -16.50 2.83
CA LYS A 46 -27.92 -17.89 3.24
C LYS A 46 -26.57 -18.44 2.77
N ARG A 47 -25.89 -17.76 1.84
CA ARG A 47 -24.62 -18.19 1.25
C ARG A 47 -23.43 -17.48 1.87
N GLN A 48 -22.35 -18.22 2.12
CA GLN A 48 -21.09 -17.63 2.56
C GLN A 48 -20.45 -16.82 1.42
N GLY A 49 -20.47 -15.49 1.55
CA GLY A 49 -19.98 -14.56 0.53
C GLY A 49 -18.48 -14.34 0.41
N TRP A 50 -17.69 -15.09 1.19
CA TRP A 50 -16.24 -14.90 1.27
C TRP A 50 -15.50 -16.21 1.46
N THR A 51 -14.27 -16.24 0.95
CA THR A 51 -13.30 -17.29 1.22
C THR A 51 -12.09 -16.72 1.94
N SER A 52 -11.41 -17.55 2.71
CA SER A 52 -10.12 -17.19 3.33
C SER A 52 -8.99 -17.35 2.31
N VAL A 53 -8.03 -16.43 2.33
CA VAL A 53 -6.79 -16.58 1.57
C VAL A 53 -5.77 -17.25 2.48
N GLY A 54 -5.47 -18.53 2.20
CA GLY A 54 -4.69 -19.38 3.09
C GLY A 54 -5.33 -19.57 4.47
N ASP A 55 -4.60 -20.16 5.41
CA ASP A 55 -4.97 -20.18 6.83
C ASP A 55 -4.10 -19.22 7.63
N LEU A 56 -4.28 -17.93 7.34
CA LEU A 56 -3.47 -16.85 7.91
C LEU A 56 -4.22 -16.11 9.01
N GLU A 57 -3.54 -15.90 10.14
CA GLU A 57 -3.99 -15.11 11.27
C GLU A 57 -2.97 -14.01 11.58
N GLY A 58 -3.45 -12.87 12.08
CA GLY A 58 -2.57 -11.74 12.41
C GLY A 58 -1.94 -11.06 11.20
N CYS A 59 -2.67 -10.96 10.08
CA CYS A 59 -2.25 -10.14 8.96
C CYS A 59 -2.13 -8.67 9.41
N VAL A 60 -0.99 -8.06 9.10
CA VAL A 60 -0.65 -6.68 9.47
C VAL A 60 -0.95 -5.75 8.29
N HIS A 61 -0.50 -6.13 7.11
CA HIS A 61 -0.64 -5.37 5.88
C HIS A 61 -0.63 -6.35 4.69
N TYR A 62 -1.26 -5.98 3.58
CA TYR A 62 -1.01 -6.67 2.31
C TYR A 62 -0.90 -5.68 1.16
N LYS A 63 -0.33 -6.11 0.05
CA LYS A 63 -0.29 -5.37 -1.20
C LYS A 63 -0.62 -6.28 -2.37
N VAL A 64 -1.46 -5.80 -3.28
CA VAL A 64 -1.68 -6.46 -4.57
C VAL A 64 -0.82 -5.78 -5.62
N VAL A 65 0.06 -6.55 -6.25
CA VAL A 65 0.96 -6.06 -7.30
C VAL A 65 0.57 -6.70 -8.62
N ARG A 66 0.42 -5.88 -9.66
CA ARG A 66 0.07 -6.32 -11.01
C ARG A 66 1.33 -6.28 -11.87
N TYR A 67 1.66 -7.40 -12.50
CA TYR A 67 2.75 -7.48 -13.46
C TYR A 67 2.30 -8.29 -14.66
N GLU A 68 2.24 -7.64 -15.82
CA GLU A 68 1.64 -8.18 -17.03
C GLU A 68 0.24 -8.80 -16.76
N LYS A 69 0.07 -10.10 -17.04
CA LYS A 69 -1.18 -10.84 -16.79
C LYS A 69 -1.27 -11.40 -15.37
N ILE A 70 -0.16 -11.42 -14.63
CA ILE A 70 -0.05 -12.01 -13.29
C ILE A 70 -0.39 -10.97 -12.23
N LYS A 71 -1.04 -11.44 -11.16
CA LYS A 71 -1.34 -10.62 -9.98
C LYS A 71 -0.76 -11.32 -8.77
N PHE A 72 0.14 -10.63 -8.10
CA PHE A 72 0.72 -11.07 -6.85
C PHE A 72 -0.02 -10.44 -5.68
N LEU A 73 -0.09 -11.16 -4.60
CA LEU A 73 -0.61 -10.71 -3.31
C LEU A 73 0.47 -10.99 -2.27
N VAL A 74 1.07 -9.93 -1.76
CA VAL A 74 2.12 -10.00 -0.74
C VAL A 74 1.55 -9.58 0.59
N ILE A 75 1.83 -10.36 1.62
CA ILE A 75 1.13 -10.30 2.91
C ILE A 75 2.19 -10.21 4.00
N ALA A 76 2.13 -9.15 4.80
CA ALA A 76 2.86 -9.02 6.06
C ALA A 76 2.07 -9.68 7.18
N LEU A 77 2.69 -10.64 7.85
CA LEU A 77 2.25 -11.20 9.12
C LEU A 77 3.18 -10.69 10.23
N LYS A 78 2.79 -10.83 11.50
CA LYS A 78 3.56 -10.31 12.64
C LYS A 78 5.08 -10.61 12.62
N ASN A 79 5.48 -11.78 12.13
CA ASN A 79 6.89 -12.23 12.06
C ASN A 79 7.23 -12.94 10.72
N ALA A 80 6.44 -12.72 9.67
CA ALA A 80 6.61 -13.43 8.40
C ALA A 80 6.06 -12.61 7.22
N VAL A 81 6.49 -12.96 6.02
CA VAL A 81 5.95 -12.43 4.77
C VAL A 81 5.54 -13.61 3.90
N GLU A 82 4.34 -13.55 3.33
CA GLU A 82 3.87 -14.54 2.34
C GLU A 82 3.59 -13.89 1.00
N VAL A 83 3.93 -14.59 -0.07
CA VAL A 83 3.67 -14.20 -1.46
C VAL A 83 2.71 -15.22 -2.05
N TYR A 84 1.61 -14.73 -2.61
CA TYR A 84 0.63 -15.51 -3.36
C TYR A 84 0.56 -15.00 -4.79
N ALA A 85 0.19 -15.86 -5.72
CA ALA A 85 -0.09 -15.50 -7.10
C ALA A 85 -1.53 -15.88 -7.47
N TRP A 86 -2.19 -15.06 -8.29
CA TRP A 86 -3.53 -15.34 -8.78
C TRP A 86 -3.51 -16.48 -9.80
N ALA A 87 -4.20 -17.58 -9.51
CA ALA A 87 -4.42 -18.65 -10.46
C ALA A 87 -5.72 -18.41 -11.26
N PRO A 88 -5.69 -18.47 -12.60
CA PRO A 88 -6.88 -18.34 -13.44
C PRO A 88 -7.81 -19.55 -13.25
N LYS A 89 -8.90 -19.60 -14.04
CA LYS A 89 -9.77 -20.78 -14.08
C LYS A 89 -8.95 -22.04 -14.46
N PRO A 90 -9.23 -23.21 -13.86
CA PRO A 90 -10.40 -23.51 -13.02
C PRO A 90 -10.27 -23.09 -11.54
N TYR A 91 -9.08 -22.71 -11.05
CA TYR A 91 -8.85 -22.46 -9.63
C TYR A 91 -9.46 -21.15 -9.13
N HIS A 92 -9.36 -20.07 -9.91
CA HIS A 92 -9.95 -18.76 -9.63
C HIS A 92 -9.68 -18.26 -8.20
N LYS A 93 -8.43 -18.35 -7.74
CA LYS A 93 -8.03 -17.98 -6.37
C LYS A 93 -6.55 -17.63 -6.28
N PHE A 94 -6.17 -16.95 -5.20
CA PHE A 94 -4.76 -16.78 -4.85
C PHE A 94 -4.17 -18.10 -4.34
N MET A 95 -3.06 -18.51 -4.94
CA MET A 95 -2.30 -19.71 -4.60
C MET A 95 -1.00 -19.29 -3.92
N ALA A 96 -0.60 -20.00 -2.87
CA ALA A 96 0.66 -19.73 -2.18
C ALA A 96 1.83 -19.92 -3.15
N PHE A 97 2.76 -18.97 -3.16
CA PHE A 97 3.95 -18.98 -4.00
C PHE A 97 5.22 -19.16 -3.16
N LYS A 98 5.45 -18.27 -2.19
CA LYS A 98 6.60 -18.31 -1.26
C LYS A 98 6.21 -17.84 0.14
N SER A 99 6.92 -18.32 1.15
CA SER A 99 6.73 -17.93 2.57
C SER A 99 8.10 -17.71 3.20
N PHE A 100 8.29 -16.53 3.78
CA PHE A 100 9.51 -16.13 4.48
C PHE A 100 9.17 -15.99 5.96
N ARG A 101 9.62 -16.95 6.77
CA ARG A 101 9.34 -17.02 8.21
C ARG A 101 10.59 -16.61 8.99
N SER A 102 10.39 -16.21 10.25
CA SER A 102 11.48 -15.86 11.16
C SER A 102 12.33 -14.70 10.64
N LEU A 103 11.67 -13.66 10.13
CA LEU A 103 12.36 -12.45 9.68
C LEU A 103 13.10 -11.76 10.84
N PRO A 104 14.31 -11.23 10.63
CA PRO A 104 15.06 -10.51 11.67
C PRO A 104 14.27 -9.31 12.21
N GLN A 105 13.58 -8.62 11.31
CA GLN A 105 12.80 -7.42 11.60
C GLN A 105 11.31 -7.69 11.33
N LYS A 106 10.46 -7.20 12.22
CA LYS A 106 9.00 -7.43 12.13
C LYS A 106 8.39 -6.54 11.06
N PRO A 107 7.71 -7.09 10.04
CA PRO A 107 7.15 -6.30 8.97
C PRO A 107 5.88 -5.56 9.43
N LEU A 108 5.83 -4.27 9.12
CA LEU A 108 4.69 -3.37 9.38
C LEU A 108 3.94 -3.02 8.10
N SER A 109 4.67 -2.94 6.99
CA SER A 109 4.15 -2.73 5.63
C SER A 109 4.94 -3.62 4.67
N VAL A 110 4.34 -3.92 3.51
CA VAL A 110 4.96 -4.73 2.46
C VAL A 110 4.60 -4.18 1.09
N ASP A 111 5.53 -4.33 0.15
CA ASP A 111 5.32 -4.20 -1.29
C ASP A 111 6.15 -5.26 -2.03
N LEU A 112 5.92 -5.41 -3.33
CA LEU A 112 6.66 -6.32 -4.19
C LEU A 112 7.04 -5.59 -5.46
N THR A 113 8.31 -5.67 -5.82
CA THR A 113 8.78 -5.23 -7.13
C THR A 113 9.10 -6.42 -8.02
N VAL A 114 8.90 -6.23 -9.31
CA VAL A 114 9.26 -7.18 -10.37
C VAL A 114 10.26 -6.48 -11.27
N GLU A 115 11.51 -6.94 -11.23
CA GLU A 115 12.60 -6.41 -12.05
C GLU A 115 12.66 -7.08 -13.42
N GLU A 116 13.54 -6.60 -14.29
CA GLU A 116 13.86 -7.27 -15.55
C GLU A 116 14.23 -8.74 -15.34
N GLY A 117 13.79 -9.60 -16.27
CA GLY A 117 13.97 -11.05 -16.15
C GLY A 117 13.04 -11.71 -15.12
N GLN A 118 11.96 -11.05 -14.72
CA GLN A 118 10.96 -11.56 -13.76
C GLN A 118 11.50 -11.84 -12.36
N ARG A 119 12.57 -11.15 -11.96
CA ARG A 119 13.12 -11.26 -10.61
C ARG A 119 12.20 -10.56 -9.63
N LEU A 120 11.74 -11.31 -8.64
CA LEU A 120 10.80 -10.83 -7.63
C LEU A 120 11.59 -10.43 -6.37
N LYS A 121 11.35 -9.21 -5.87
CA LYS A 121 11.86 -8.77 -4.57
C LYS A 121 10.72 -8.25 -3.71
N VAL A 122 10.58 -8.81 -2.52
CA VAL A 122 9.66 -8.27 -1.51
C VAL A 122 10.39 -7.19 -0.73
N ILE A 123 9.74 -6.05 -0.52
CA ILE A 123 10.25 -4.97 0.32
C ILE A 123 9.29 -4.80 1.50
N TYR A 124 9.82 -4.66 2.71
CA TYR A 124 9.00 -4.45 3.90
C TYR A 124 9.57 -3.36 4.80
N GLY A 125 8.68 -2.56 5.37
CA GLY A 125 9.00 -1.56 6.39
C GLY A 125 8.92 -2.17 7.78
N SER A 126 9.77 -1.72 8.69
CA SER A 126 9.83 -2.16 10.09
C SER A 126 10.16 -0.99 11.01
N LEU A 127 10.23 -1.24 12.32
CA LEU A 127 10.67 -0.24 13.28
C LEU A 127 12.15 0.12 13.18
N SER A 128 12.98 -0.61 12.44
CA SER A 128 14.40 -0.29 12.26
C SER A 128 14.71 0.41 10.93
N GLY A 129 13.75 0.42 10.00
CA GLY A 129 13.95 0.86 8.62
C GLY A 129 13.29 -0.08 7.62
N PHE A 130 13.83 -0.11 6.41
CA PHE A 130 13.31 -0.86 5.27
C PHE A 130 14.24 -2.00 4.90
N HIS A 131 13.63 -3.11 4.49
CA HIS A 131 14.29 -4.39 4.26
C HIS A 131 13.80 -4.97 2.96
N ALA A 132 14.63 -5.79 2.33
CA ALA A 132 14.25 -6.51 1.12
C ALA A 132 14.55 -8.00 1.22
N ILE A 133 13.81 -8.80 0.45
CA ILE A 133 13.99 -10.24 0.33
C ILE A 133 13.97 -10.54 -1.16
N ASP A 134 15.10 -11.01 -1.68
CA ASP A 134 15.13 -11.62 -3.00
C ASP A 134 14.37 -12.96 -2.94
N VAL A 135 13.32 -13.09 -3.74
CA VAL A 135 12.33 -14.17 -3.58
C VAL A 135 12.88 -15.54 -3.97
N ASP A 136 13.89 -15.56 -4.84
CA ASP A 136 14.54 -16.79 -5.30
C ASP A 136 15.51 -17.32 -4.24
N SER A 137 16.39 -16.46 -3.73
CA SER A 137 17.35 -16.82 -2.66
C SER A 137 16.71 -16.92 -1.27
N GLY A 138 15.61 -16.20 -1.04
CA GLY A 138 14.87 -16.13 0.22
C GLY A 138 15.63 -15.48 1.40
N THR A 139 16.76 -14.82 1.13
CA THR A 139 17.58 -14.21 2.17
C THR A 139 17.18 -12.74 2.37
N PRO A 140 16.76 -12.34 3.58
CA PRO A 140 16.48 -10.94 3.89
C PRO A 140 17.77 -10.13 4.03
N TYR A 141 17.74 -8.88 3.60
CA TYR A 141 18.82 -7.90 3.78
C TYR A 141 18.26 -6.51 4.08
N ASP A 142 19.05 -5.70 4.77
CA ASP A 142 18.69 -4.31 5.07
C ASP A 142 18.77 -3.50 3.77
N LEU A 143 17.68 -2.82 3.42
CA LEU A 143 17.60 -1.99 2.23
C LEU A 143 17.93 -0.52 2.55
N TYR A 144 17.41 -0.02 3.67
CA TYR A 144 17.72 1.32 4.15
C TYR A 144 17.46 1.42 5.65
N LEU A 145 18.49 1.80 6.41
CA LEU A 145 18.43 2.04 7.85
C LEU A 145 18.80 3.51 8.12
N PRO A 146 17.87 4.36 8.58
CA PRO A 146 18.18 5.76 8.88
C PRO A 146 19.11 5.85 10.09
N THR A 147 20.35 6.30 9.88
CA THR A 147 21.39 6.32 10.92
C THR A 147 21.33 7.55 11.82
N HIS A 148 20.66 8.62 11.38
CA HIS A 148 20.53 9.86 12.15
C HIS A 148 19.43 9.80 13.21
N ILE A 149 18.56 8.79 13.15
CA ILE A 149 17.48 8.58 14.12
C ILE A 149 17.91 7.53 15.14
N GLN A 150 17.83 7.90 16.43
CA GLN A 150 18.07 6.96 17.52
C GLN A 150 16.75 6.30 17.93
N GLY A 151 16.64 4.98 17.75
CA GLY A 151 15.48 4.20 18.19
C GLY A 151 14.53 3.80 17.05
N PRO A 152 13.27 3.49 17.36
CA PRO A 152 12.33 2.99 16.36
C PRO A 152 11.89 4.09 15.39
N VAL A 153 11.71 3.72 14.13
CA VAL A 153 11.15 4.57 13.08
C VAL A 153 9.72 4.21 12.71
N HIS A 154 8.97 5.18 12.20
CA HIS A 154 7.61 5.04 11.71
C HIS A 154 7.60 4.96 10.18
N PRO A 155 7.56 3.76 9.58
CA PRO A 155 7.43 3.64 8.14
C PRO A 155 6.02 4.02 7.68
N HIS A 156 5.93 4.86 6.65
CA HIS A 156 4.67 5.32 6.05
C HIS A 156 4.34 4.62 4.74
N ALA A 157 5.30 4.54 3.82
CA ALA A 157 5.06 4.00 2.49
C ALA A 157 6.32 3.41 1.86
N ILE A 158 6.10 2.38 1.02
CA ILE A 158 7.07 1.87 0.05
C ILE A 158 6.44 2.16 -1.31
N ILE A 159 7.13 2.94 -2.14
CA ILE A 159 6.65 3.37 -3.44
C ILE A 159 7.63 2.84 -4.49
N ILE A 160 7.20 1.86 -5.29
CA ILE A 160 7.96 1.43 -6.47
C ILE A 160 7.84 2.53 -7.52
N LEU A 161 8.97 3.11 -7.93
CA LEU A 161 8.95 4.25 -8.84
C LEU A 161 8.56 3.79 -10.26
N PRO A 162 7.59 4.47 -10.91
CA PRO A 162 7.19 4.12 -12.27
C PRO A 162 8.34 4.38 -13.25
N ASN A 163 8.36 3.65 -14.37
CA ASN A 163 9.36 3.80 -15.43
C ASN A 163 10.82 3.55 -15.00
N LYS A 164 11.03 2.87 -13.86
CA LYS A 164 12.35 2.49 -13.35
C LYS A 164 12.59 0.99 -13.36
N ALA A 165 11.89 0.25 -14.23
CA ALA A 165 12.00 -1.21 -14.38
C ALA A 165 11.94 -2.01 -13.05
N GLY A 166 11.26 -1.47 -12.03
CA GLY A 166 11.17 -2.08 -10.70
C GLY A 166 12.44 -2.00 -9.84
N THR A 167 13.49 -1.29 -10.28
CA THR A 167 14.79 -1.25 -9.59
C THR A 167 14.96 -0.06 -8.65
N GLU A 168 14.09 0.96 -8.72
CA GLU A 168 14.14 2.11 -7.82
C GLU A 168 12.86 2.23 -7.00
N VAL A 169 13.04 2.59 -5.73
CA VAL A 169 11.96 2.77 -4.77
C VAL A 169 12.14 4.07 -3.99
N LEU A 170 11.03 4.68 -3.62
CA LEU A 170 10.96 5.74 -2.64
C LEU A 170 10.43 5.14 -1.33
N VAL A 171 11.22 5.22 -0.27
CA VAL A 171 10.82 4.81 1.08
C VAL A 171 10.50 6.04 1.91
N CYS A 172 9.31 6.09 2.50
CA CYS A 172 8.84 7.23 3.29
C CYS A 172 8.68 6.81 4.75
N TYR A 173 9.32 7.53 5.67
CA TYR A 173 9.32 7.26 7.11
C TYR A 173 9.46 8.58 7.87
N GLU A 174 8.89 8.66 9.08
CA GLU A 174 8.81 9.94 9.81
C GLU A 174 8.35 11.07 8.86
N ASP A 175 9.00 12.21 8.86
CA ASP A 175 8.80 13.32 7.93
C ASP A 175 9.75 13.31 6.71
N GLU A 176 10.36 12.16 6.40
CA GLU A 176 11.37 12.00 5.34
C GLU A 176 11.02 10.96 4.26
N GLY A 177 11.49 11.19 3.04
CA GLY A 177 11.41 10.26 1.91
C GLY A 177 12.73 10.16 1.17
N VAL A 178 13.27 8.95 1.04
CA VAL A 178 14.58 8.68 0.43
C VAL A 178 14.45 7.79 -0.79
N TYR A 179 15.12 8.17 -1.88
CA TYR A 179 15.17 7.42 -3.12
C TYR A 179 16.34 6.45 -3.09
N ILE A 180 16.04 5.17 -3.22
CA ILE A 180 17.03 4.09 -3.17
C ILE A 180 16.77 3.08 -4.30
N ASP A 181 17.81 2.37 -4.72
CA ASP A 181 17.65 1.19 -5.55
C ASP A 181 17.30 -0.04 -4.70
N THR A 182 16.93 -1.14 -5.35
CA THR A 182 16.61 -2.41 -4.69
C THR A 182 17.83 -3.12 -4.09
N TYR A 183 19.03 -2.52 -4.16
CA TYR A 183 20.27 -2.97 -3.52
C TYR A 183 20.67 -2.06 -2.34
N GLY A 184 19.85 -1.06 -2.02
CA GLY A 184 20.04 -0.16 -0.88
C GLY A 184 20.94 1.04 -1.16
N ARG A 185 21.27 1.31 -2.42
CA ARG A 185 22.06 2.50 -2.79
C ARG A 185 21.14 3.69 -2.95
N ILE A 186 21.52 4.83 -2.39
CA ILE A 186 20.82 6.10 -2.61
C ILE A 186 20.93 6.48 -4.09
N THR A 187 19.79 6.70 -4.76
CA THR A 187 19.73 7.01 -6.19
C THR A 187 19.53 8.49 -6.49
N LYS A 188 19.16 9.27 -5.47
CA LYS A 188 19.08 10.74 -5.55
C LYS A 188 19.59 11.36 -4.25
N ASP A 189 20.39 12.41 -4.38
CA ASP A 189 20.86 13.19 -3.23
C ASP A 189 19.73 13.98 -2.55
N THR A 190 18.64 14.23 -3.27
CA THR A 190 17.49 14.95 -2.73
C THR A 190 16.64 14.05 -1.83
N VAL A 191 16.47 14.49 -0.58
CA VAL A 191 15.51 13.92 0.37
C VAL A 191 14.19 14.69 0.28
N LEU A 192 13.07 13.98 0.22
CA LEU A 192 11.75 14.56 0.44
C LEU A 192 11.58 14.85 1.93
N GLN A 193 11.32 16.10 2.31
CA GLN A 193 11.09 16.47 3.71
C GLN A 193 9.71 17.10 3.86
N TRP A 194 8.77 16.45 4.52
CA TRP A 194 7.49 17.06 4.89
C TRP A 194 7.68 18.06 6.04
N GLY A 195 6.88 19.13 6.08
CA GLY A 195 6.95 20.12 7.16
C GLY A 195 6.37 19.62 8.49
N GLU A 196 5.60 18.53 8.46
CA GLU A 196 5.10 17.81 9.64
C GLU A 196 5.08 16.30 9.35
N MET A 197 5.06 15.48 10.40
CA MET A 197 4.99 14.02 10.26
C MET A 197 3.67 13.61 9.55
N PRO A 198 3.72 13.05 8.34
CA PRO A 198 2.55 12.59 7.63
C PRO A 198 1.91 11.40 8.35
N THR A 199 0.59 11.44 8.49
CA THR A 199 -0.21 10.31 8.96
C THR A 199 -0.45 9.28 7.85
N SER A 200 -0.29 9.69 6.59
CA SER A 200 -0.41 8.87 5.39
C SER A 200 0.39 9.49 4.26
N VAL A 201 0.98 8.66 3.41
CA VAL A 201 1.68 9.08 2.21
C VAL A 201 1.15 8.31 1.01
N ALA A 202 0.97 8.98 -0.13
CA ALA A 202 0.57 8.35 -1.38
C ALA A 202 1.37 8.91 -2.56
N TYR A 203 1.64 8.03 -3.52
CA TYR A 203 2.19 8.41 -4.82
C TYR A 203 1.06 8.54 -5.83
N LEU A 204 1.03 9.66 -6.55
CA LEU A 204 -0.01 9.97 -7.52
C LEU A 204 0.46 9.69 -8.95
N GLN A 205 -0.50 9.46 -9.85
CA GLN A 205 -0.21 9.26 -11.28
C GLN A 205 0.49 10.46 -11.93
N SER A 206 0.31 11.66 -11.37
CA SER A 206 0.98 12.90 -11.78
C SER A 206 2.47 12.97 -11.40
N ASN A 207 3.08 11.87 -10.93
CA ASN A 207 4.48 11.83 -10.49
C ASN A 207 4.75 12.76 -9.30
N GLN A 208 3.79 12.80 -8.39
CA GLN A 208 3.82 13.60 -7.17
C GLN A 208 3.64 12.70 -5.95
N VAL A 209 4.27 13.09 -4.85
CA VAL A 209 4.15 12.44 -3.55
C VAL A 209 3.35 13.35 -2.64
N MET A 210 2.22 12.83 -2.16
CA MET A 210 1.30 13.56 -1.31
C MET A 210 1.41 13.06 0.13
N GLY A 211 1.64 13.96 1.08
CA GLY A 211 1.72 13.67 2.51
C GLY A 211 0.58 14.34 3.26
N TRP A 212 -0.21 13.55 3.99
CA TRP A 212 -1.31 14.04 4.83
C TRP A 212 -0.82 14.25 6.26
N GLY A 213 -0.48 15.47 6.61
CA GLY A 213 -0.20 15.86 7.98
C GLY A 213 -1.46 16.19 8.78
N GLU A 214 -1.29 16.67 10.01
CA GLU A 214 -2.40 17.03 10.89
C GLU A 214 -3.00 18.39 10.54
N LYS A 215 -2.19 19.31 10.02
CA LYS A 215 -2.58 20.69 9.71
C LYS A 215 -2.52 21.00 8.22
N ALA A 216 -1.78 20.22 7.44
CA ALA A 216 -1.55 20.45 6.04
C ALA A 216 -1.56 19.13 5.25
N ILE A 217 -1.98 19.22 4.00
CA ILE A 217 -1.65 18.21 2.99
C ILE A 217 -0.61 18.82 2.06
N GLU A 218 0.57 18.23 2.02
CA GLU A 218 1.66 18.67 1.14
C GLU A 218 1.71 17.80 -0.12
N LEU A 219 1.92 18.45 -1.25
CA LEU A 219 2.13 17.81 -2.55
C LEU A 219 3.55 18.16 -3.01
N ARG A 220 4.38 17.15 -3.26
CA ARG A 220 5.78 17.32 -3.63
C ARG A 220 6.10 16.60 -4.93
N SER A 221 6.97 17.18 -5.74
CA SER A 221 7.45 16.52 -6.95
C SER A 221 8.29 15.30 -6.61
N ALA A 222 7.94 14.12 -7.17
CA ALA A 222 8.75 12.92 -7.00
C ALA A 222 10.11 13.00 -7.76
N ASN A 223 10.25 13.98 -8.65
CA ASN A 223 11.49 14.16 -9.40
C ASN A 223 12.49 15.03 -8.63
N THR A 224 12.05 16.20 -8.19
CA THR A 224 12.91 17.25 -7.63
C THR A 224 12.80 17.41 -6.12
N GLY A 225 11.81 16.79 -5.47
CA GLY A 225 11.52 16.97 -4.04
C GLY A 225 10.87 18.32 -3.68
N ASN A 226 10.71 19.22 -4.66
CA ASN A 226 10.14 20.55 -4.46
C ASN A 226 8.68 20.46 -4.01
N LEU A 227 8.27 21.46 -3.24
CA LEU A 227 6.88 21.63 -2.80
C LEU A 227 6.04 22.22 -3.93
N ASP A 228 5.17 21.39 -4.52
CA ASP A 228 4.28 21.78 -5.62
C ASP A 228 3.00 22.43 -5.10
N GLY A 229 2.57 22.10 -3.88
CA GLY A 229 1.37 22.68 -3.27
C GLY A 229 1.16 22.29 -1.81
N VAL A 230 0.40 23.13 -1.09
CA VAL A 230 0.02 22.90 0.31
C VAL A 230 -1.45 23.24 0.50
N PHE A 231 -2.20 22.33 1.11
CA PHE A 231 -3.59 22.54 1.50
C PHE A 231 -3.67 22.60 3.02
N MET A 232 -3.82 23.81 3.56
CA MET A 232 -3.90 24.03 5.01
C MET A 232 -5.32 23.79 5.53
N HIS A 233 -5.42 23.22 6.73
CA HIS A 233 -6.65 23.05 7.48
C HIS A 233 -6.73 24.08 8.62
N LYS A 234 -7.91 24.68 8.82
CA LYS A 234 -8.13 25.63 9.92
C LYS A 234 -8.02 24.97 11.31
N LYS A 235 -8.25 23.66 11.39
CA LYS A 235 -8.18 22.86 12.61
C LYS A 235 -7.37 21.61 12.32
N ALA A 236 -6.62 21.16 13.31
CA ALA A 236 -5.96 19.87 13.29
C ALA A 236 -6.97 18.75 13.00
N GLN A 237 -6.70 17.96 11.96
CA GLN A 237 -7.53 16.82 11.57
C GLN A 237 -6.65 15.66 11.15
N LYS A 238 -6.90 14.49 11.74
CA LYS A 238 -6.25 13.26 11.31
C LYS A 238 -6.90 12.76 10.03
N LEU A 239 -6.28 13.10 8.89
CA LEU A 239 -6.71 12.65 7.58
C LEU A 239 -6.03 11.34 7.20
N LYS A 240 -6.71 10.50 6.43
CA LYS A 240 -6.16 9.26 5.91
C LYS A 240 -6.48 9.14 4.43
N PHE A 241 -5.45 8.93 3.61
CA PHE A 241 -5.62 8.59 2.20
C PHE A 241 -6.44 7.29 2.06
N LEU A 242 -7.36 7.27 1.09
CA LEU A 242 -8.15 6.09 0.75
C LEU A 242 -7.75 5.53 -0.60
N CYS A 243 -7.85 6.34 -1.65
CA CYS A 243 -7.47 5.95 -3.01
C CYS A 243 -7.40 7.15 -3.95
N GLU A 244 -6.74 6.95 -5.08
CA GLU A 244 -6.84 7.81 -6.26
C GLU A 244 -7.74 7.10 -7.30
N ARG A 245 -8.72 7.81 -7.86
CA ARG A 245 -9.57 7.29 -8.94
C ARG A 245 -10.10 8.43 -9.80
N ASN A 246 -9.96 8.31 -11.12
CA ASN A 246 -10.48 9.25 -12.11
C ASN A 246 -10.16 10.71 -11.74
N ASP A 247 -8.86 11.06 -11.72
CA ASP A 247 -8.33 12.40 -11.35
C ASP A 247 -8.64 12.91 -9.94
N LYS A 248 -9.29 12.12 -9.09
CA LYS A 248 -9.64 12.49 -7.72
C LYS A 248 -8.84 11.68 -6.73
N VAL A 249 -8.41 12.38 -5.68
CA VAL A 249 -7.87 11.77 -4.48
C VAL A 249 -8.93 11.78 -3.40
N PHE A 250 -9.28 10.61 -2.89
CA PHE A 250 -10.21 10.41 -1.80
C PHE A 250 -9.45 10.21 -0.50
N PHE A 251 -9.90 10.90 0.55
CA PHE A 251 -9.33 10.78 1.89
C PHE A 251 -10.44 10.95 2.93
N ALA A 252 -10.22 10.44 4.14
CA ALA A 252 -11.20 10.51 5.21
C ALA A 252 -10.64 11.13 6.48
N SER A 253 -11.50 11.82 7.23
CA SER A 253 -11.25 12.19 8.63
C SER A 253 -12.07 11.31 9.56
N VAL A 254 -11.50 11.00 10.72
CA VAL A 254 -12.26 10.42 11.84
C VAL A 254 -12.57 11.56 12.80
N GLN A 255 -13.84 11.87 12.98
CA GLN A 255 -14.29 12.93 13.88
C GLN A 255 -14.46 12.41 15.30
N SER A 256 -14.39 13.32 16.27
CA SER A 256 -14.74 13.04 17.67
C SER A 256 -16.20 12.55 17.75
N GLY A 257 -16.42 11.36 18.30
CA GLY A 257 -17.75 10.73 18.38
C GLY A 257 -17.95 9.54 17.42
N GLY A 258 -16.95 9.18 16.62
CA GLY A 258 -16.97 7.98 15.78
C GLY A 258 -17.62 8.16 14.40
N SER A 259 -18.10 9.37 14.08
CA SER A 259 -18.44 9.73 12.71
C SER A 259 -17.17 9.83 11.85
N SER A 260 -17.29 9.50 10.57
CA SER A 260 -16.22 9.65 9.59
C SER A 260 -16.73 10.48 8.43
N GLN A 261 -15.90 11.38 7.92
CA GLN A 261 -16.22 12.18 6.74
C GLN A 261 -15.26 11.82 5.62
N ILE A 262 -15.81 11.62 4.42
CA ILE A 262 -15.04 11.41 3.19
C ILE A 262 -14.95 12.74 2.45
N TYR A 263 -13.74 13.08 2.05
CA TYR A 263 -13.43 14.21 1.20
C TYR A 263 -12.86 13.70 -0.12
N PHE A 264 -12.94 14.53 -1.14
CA PHE A 264 -12.21 14.34 -2.36
C PHE A 264 -11.59 15.66 -2.82
N MET A 265 -10.47 15.56 -3.49
CA MET A 265 -9.81 16.68 -4.16
C MET A 265 -9.60 16.28 -5.62
N THR A 266 -9.96 17.17 -6.54
CA THR A 266 -9.61 17.01 -7.95
C THR A 266 -8.17 17.45 -8.13
N LEU A 267 -7.32 16.56 -8.63
CA LEU A 267 -5.97 16.91 -9.05
C LEU A 267 -6.13 17.73 -10.33
N GLY A 268 -5.70 19.00 -10.29
CA GLY A 268 -5.77 19.86 -11.46
C GLY A 268 -5.03 19.21 -12.63
N GLN A 269 -5.66 19.15 -13.80
CA GLN A 269 -4.94 18.86 -15.04
C GLN A 269 -3.92 19.97 -15.25
N ASN A 270 -2.67 19.76 -14.86
CA ASN A 270 -1.57 20.49 -15.48
C ASN A 270 -1.46 19.97 -16.92
N SER A 271 -2.25 20.60 -17.81
CA SER A 271 -2.02 20.76 -19.25
C SER A 271 -1.17 19.68 -19.95
N LEU A 272 -1.80 18.62 -20.47
CA LEU A 272 -1.20 17.74 -21.50
C LEU A 272 -2.21 17.23 -22.56
N PHE A 273 -3.32 17.94 -22.74
CA PHE A 273 -4.10 17.86 -23.98
C PHE A 273 -4.18 19.25 -24.63
N SER A 274 -3.12 19.62 -25.33
CA SER A 274 -3.26 20.43 -26.54
C SER A 274 -3.39 19.45 -27.70
N TRP A 275 -4.61 19.25 -28.18
CA TRP A 275 -4.85 18.79 -29.56
C TRP A 275 -4.98 20.03 -30.45
#